data_AF-A0A9X2FSC8-F1
#
_entry.id   AF-A0A9X2FSC8-F1
#
_cell.length_a   1.000
_cell.length_b   1.000
_cell.length_c   1.000
_cell.angle_alpha   90.00
_cell.angle_beta   90.00
_cell.angle_gamma   90.00
#
_symmetry.space_group_name_H-M   'P 1'
#
loop_
_entity.id
_entity.type
_entity.pdbx_description
1 polymer ?
#
loop_
_entity_poly.entity_id
_entity_poly.type
_entity_poly.pdbx_seq_one_letter_code
_entity_poly.pdbx_strand_id
1 'polypeptide(L)'
;MSKLQVALTTGLSVENKNSATQTEVDNATAAINTAINNLTKQTDVNKKSLQAAIAIAQALVSKTTEYTADSLANLQTALDNGQSVNSQPTATQNDVNTATDALNAAIKGLIKLDTDTH
;
A
#
# COMPACT_ATOMS: atom_id res chain seq x y z
N MET A 1 -15.64 1.88 -5.81
CA MET A 1 -15.94 3.23 -5.29
C MET A 1 -15.15 3.43 -4.00
N SER A 2 -14.51 4.58 -3.80
CA SER A 2 -13.83 4.87 -2.53
C SER A 2 -14.86 5.17 -1.42
N LYS A 3 -14.46 5.09 -0.14
CA LYS A 3 -15.33 5.47 0.98
C LYS A 3 -15.83 6.92 0.87
N LEU A 4 -15.01 7.81 0.30
CA LEU A 4 -15.39 9.19 0.02
C LEU A 4 -16.44 9.28 -1.09
N GLN A 5 -16.31 8.50 -2.15
CA GLN A 5 -17.27 8.49 -3.26
C GLN A 5 -18.65 7.99 -2.80
N VAL A 6 -18.69 6.98 -1.92
CA VAL A 6 -19.93 6.52 -1.27
C VAL A 6 -20.53 7.61 -0.40
N ALA A 7 -19.73 8.27 0.45
CA ALA A 7 -20.20 9.34 1.32
C ALA A 7 -20.76 10.54 0.54
N LEU A 8 -20.13 10.90 -0.58
CA LEU A 8 -20.62 11.94 -1.50
C LEU A 8 -21.95 11.54 -2.15
N THR A 9 -22.09 10.30 -2.61
CA THR A 9 -23.36 9.81 -3.18
C THR A 9 -24.50 9.85 -2.14
N THR A 10 -24.22 9.49 -0.89
CA THR A 10 -25.19 9.60 0.20
C THR A 10 -25.57 11.06 0.48
N GLY A 11 -24.58 11.97 0.55
CA GLY A 11 -24.84 13.40 0.73
C GLY A 11 -25.71 14.00 -0.39
N LEU A 12 -25.37 13.71 -1.64
CA LEU A 12 -26.14 14.16 -2.81
C LEU A 12 -27.57 13.60 -2.82
N SER A 13 -27.78 12.38 -2.32
CA SER A 13 -29.12 11.79 -2.24
C SER A 13 -30.00 12.46 -1.19
N VAL A 14 -29.40 12.92 -0.08
CA VAL A 14 -30.11 13.67 0.96
C VAL A 14 -30.42 15.09 0.49
N GLU A 15 -29.45 15.76 -0.15
CA GLU A 15 -29.64 17.11 -0.70
C GLU A 15 -30.77 17.17 -1.74
N ASN A 16 -30.87 16.17 -2.63
CA ASN A 16 -31.92 16.11 -3.66
C ASN A 16 -33.31 15.68 -3.14
N LYS A 17 -33.46 15.44 -1.84
CA LYS A 17 -34.70 14.92 -1.25
C LYS A 17 -35.56 16.08 -0.73
N ASN A 18 -36.70 16.33 -1.36
CA ASN A 18 -37.62 17.44 -0.98
C ASN A 18 -38.13 17.41 0.47
N SER A 19 -37.96 16.28 1.19
CA SER A 19 -38.39 16.07 2.58
C SER A 19 -37.26 15.50 3.45
N ALA A 20 -36.00 15.80 3.11
CA ALA A 20 -34.86 15.39 3.93
C ALA A 20 -35.06 15.80 5.39
N THR A 21 -34.94 14.83 6.28
CA THR A 21 -35.01 15.06 7.73
C THR A 21 -33.66 15.54 8.24
N GLN A 22 -33.66 16.25 9.38
CA GLN A 22 -32.41 16.66 10.04
C GLN A 22 -31.51 15.44 10.34
N THR A 23 -32.10 14.32 10.73
CA THR A 23 -31.36 13.06 10.97
C THR A 23 -30.66 12.54 9.71
N GLU A 24 -31.29 12.64 8.53
CA GLU A 24 -30.64 12.24 7.28
C GLU A 24 -29.48 13.17 6.91
N VAL A 25 -29.64 14.48 7.14
CA VAL A 25 -28.58 15.48 6.94
C VAL A 25 -27.40 15.25 7.89
N ASP A 26 -27.67 14.99 9.17
CA ASP A 26 -26.64 14.73 10.18
C ASP A 26 -25.87 13.44 9.85
N ASN A 27 -26.57 12.38 9.44
CA ASN A 27 -25.95 11.11 9.04
C ASN A 27 -25.07 11.26 7.80
N ALA A 28 -25.53 11.98 6.77
CA ALA A 28 -24.73 12.26 5.59
C ALA A 28 -23.46 13.06 5.92
N THR A 29 -23.60 14.09 6.77
CA THR A 29 -22.48 14.92 7.23
C THR A 29 -21.46 14.09 8.02
N ALA A 30 -21.93 13.23 8.93
CA ALA A 30 -21.05 12.32 9.69
C ALA A 30 -20.31 11.33 8.79
N ALA A 31 -20.98 10.80 7.76
CA ALA A 31 -20.37 9.90 6.79
C ALA A 31 -19.28 10.60 5.96
N ILE A 32 -19.53 11.83 5.49
CA ILE A 32 -18.56 12.64 4.76
C ILE A 32 -17.36 12.97 5.65
N ASN A 33 -17.58 13.46 6.87
CA ASN A 33 -16.50 13.77 7.81
C ASN A 33 -15.66 12.55 8.16
N THR A 34 -16.29 11.38 8.35
CA THR A 34 -15.58 10.12 8.58
C THR A 34 -14.74 9.71 7.37
N ALA A 35 -15.27 9.86 6.16
CA ALA A 35 -14.55 9.54 4.94
C ALA A 35 -13.34 10.49 4.73
N ILE A 36 -13.50 11.78 4.99
CA ILE A 36 -12.43 12.78 4.94
C ILE A 36 -11.34 12.45 5.97
N ASN A 37 -11.71 12.24 7.24
CA ASN A 37 -10.76 11.91 8.30
C ASN A 37 -9.98 10.63 8.02
N ASN A 38 -10.63 9.62 7.45
CA ASN A 38 -9.94 8.39 7.03
C ASN A 38 -8.97 8.65 5.88
N LEU A 39 -9.30 9.54 4.94
CA LEU A 39 -8.40 9.95 3.87
C LEU A 39 -7.19 10.72 4.42
N THR A 40 -7.37 11.60 5.41
CA THR A 40 -6.28 12.33 6.07
C THR A 40 -5.35 11.40 6.86
N LYS A 41 -5.89 10.45 7.63
CA LYS A 41 -5.07 9.42 8.30
C LYS A 41 -4.29 8.56 7.30
N GLN A 42 -4.85 8.35 6.10
CA GLN A 42 -4.15 7.65 5.02
C GLN A 42 -3.01 8.49 4.45
N THR A 43 -3.12 9.81 4.40
CA THR A 43 -2.01 10.70 4.01
C THR A 43 -0.88 10.75 5.03
N ASP A 44 -1.13 10.39 6.29
CA ASP A 44 -0.08 10.24 7.32
C ASP A 44 0.75 8.96 7.15
N VAL A 45 0.28 7.99 6.35
CA VAL A 45 1.01 6.75 6.11
C VAL A 45 2.25 7.04 5.27
N ASN A 46 3.42 6.89 5.88
CA ASN A 46 4.69 7.14 5.25
C ASN A 46 5.17 5.90 4.48
N LYS A 47 5.11 5.99 3.15
CA LYS A 47 5.56 4.93 2.22
C LYS A 47 6.98 5.13 1.67
N LYS A 48 7.72 6.15 2.10
CA LYS A 48 9.04 6.49 1.52
C LYS A 48 10.04 5.34 1.65
N SER A 49 10.13 4.72 2.83
CA SER A 49 11.03 3.60 3.07
C SER A 49 10.68 2.38 2.22
N LEU A 50 9.39 2.08 2.07
CA LEU A 50 8.91 1.01 1.19
C LEU A 50 9.27 1.28 -0.27
N GLN A 51 9.06 2.52 -0.75
CA GLN A 51 9.40 2.92 -2.12
C GLN A 51 10.91 2.79 -2.40
N ALA A 52 11.75 3.19 -1.44
CA ALA A 52 13.20 3.02 -1.55
C ALA A 52 13.59 1.54 -1.63
N ALA A 53 13.02 0.69 -0.76
CA ALA A 53 13.27 -0.75 -0.79
C ALA A 53 12.79 -1.40 -2.09
N ILE A 54 11.63 -0.98 -2.63
CA ILE A 54 11.11 -1.41 -3.93
C ILE A 54 12.10 -1.10 -5.06
N ALA A 55 12.63 0.13 -5.10
CA ALA A 55 13.60 0.53 -6.12
C ALA A 55 14.88 -0.31 -6.05
N ILE A 56 15.39 -0.57 -4.85
CA ILE A 56 16.56 -1.43 -4.64
C ILE A 56 16.27 -2.86 -5.11
N ALA A 57 15.13 -3.45 -4.69
CA ALA A 57 14.74 -4.79 -5.07
C ALA A 57 14.57 -4.96 -6.59
N GLN A 58 13.97 -3.98 -7.28
CA GLN A 58 13.85 -3.96 -8.75
C GLN A 58 15.21 -3.99 -9.45
N ALA A 59 16.20 -3.25 -8.92
CA ALA A 59 17.55 -3.26 -9.47
C ALA A 59 18.27 -4.60 -9.24
N LEU A 60 17.97 -5.28 -8.13
CA LEU A 60 18.62 -6.54 -7.74
C LEU A 60 17.99 -7.77 -8.41
N VAL A 61 16.67 -7.79 -8.61
CA VAL A 61 15.96 -8.97 -9.14
C VAL A 61 16.40 -9.36 -10.56
N SER A 62 16.99 -8.40 -11.29
CA SER A 62 17.52 -8.62 -12.64
C SER A 62 18.95 -9.16 -12.67
N LYS A 63 19.64 -9.26 -11.52
CA LYS A 63 21.04 -9.70 -11.42
C LYS A 63 21.17 -11.23 -11.36
N THR A 64 20.59 -11.91 -12.36
CA THR A 64 20.57 -13.39 -12.46
C THR A 64 21.93 -14.03 -12.63
N THR A 65 22.96 -13.25 -12.97
CA THR A 65 24.36 -13.70 -13.05
C THR A 65 25.14 -13.48 -11.75
N GLU A 66 24.61 -12.69 -10.80
CA GLU A 66 25.28 -12.41 -9.51
C GLU A 66 24.66 -13.20 -8.35
N TYR A 67 23.38 -13.56 -8.44
CA TYR A 67 22.63 -14.23 -7.37
C TYR A 67 21.93 -15.49 -7.85
N THR A 68 21.72 -16.43 -6.92
CA THR A 68 21.00 -17.68 -7.19
C THR A 68 19.54 -17.42 -7.53
N ALA A 69 18.98 -18.25 -8.42
CA ALA A 69 17.58 -18.15 -8.85
C ALA A 69 16.61 -18.23 -7.67
N ASP A 70 16.85 -19.10 -6.69
CA ASP A 70 15.98 -19.25 -5.51
C ASP A 70 15.95 -17.97 -4.66
N SER A 71 17.10 -17.34 -4.45
CA SER A 71 17.17 -16.09 -3.67
C SER A 71 16.51 -14.92 -4.41
N LEU A 72 16.62 -14.88 -5.74
CA LEU A 72 15.95 -13.89 -6.57
C LEU A 72 14.43 -14.11 -6.65
N ALA A 73 13.96 -15.37 -6.64
CA ALA A 73 12.53 -15.69 -6.58
C ALA A 73 11.90 -15.24 -5.26
N ASN A 74 12.62 -15.42 -4.14
CA ASN A 74 12.21 -14.89 -2.84
C ASN A 74 12.15 -13.35 -2.85
N LEU A 75 13.13 -12.70 -3.46
CA LEU A 75 13.13 -11.24 -3.65
C LEU A 75 11.95 -10.77 -4.52
N GLN A 76 11.65 -11.46 -5.63
CA GLN A 76 10.53 -11.12 -6.51
C GLN A 76 9.19 -11.23 -5.76
N THR A 77 9.00 -12.28 -4.97
CA THR A 77 7.80 -12.46 -4.14
C THR A 77 7.62 -11.31 -3.14
N ALA A 78 8.71 -10.91 -2.47
CA ALA A 78 8.67 -9.79 -1.54
C ALA A 78 8.43 -8.45 -2.26
N LEU A 79 8.99 -8.29 -3.47
CA LEU A 79 8.82 -7.12 -4.31
C LEU A 79 7.36 -6.95 -4.74
N ASP A 80 6.71 -8.02 -5.17
CA ASP A 80 5.29 -8.00 -5.59
C ASP A 80 4.38 -7.61 -4.42
N ASN A 81 4.65 -8.16 -3.22
CA ASN A 81 3.94 -7.76 -2.00
C ASN A 81 4.17 -6.26 -1.69
N GLY A 82 5.43 -5.82 -1.72
CA GLY A 82 5.78 -4.41 -1.50
C GLY A 82 5.07 -3.46 -2.46
N GLN A 83 4.99 -3.80 -3.75
CA GLN A 83 4.26 -3.01 -4.75
C GLN A 83 2.75 -2.99 -4.50
N SER A 84 2.17 -4.13 -4.09
CA SER A 84 0.75 -4.23 -3.73
C SER A 84 0.42 -3.31 -2.55
N VAL A 85 1.19 -3.36 -1.46
CA VAL A 85 1.01 -2.48 -0.30
C VAL A 85 1.27 -1.00 -0.65
N ASN A 86 2.27 -0.73 -1.50
CA ASN A 86 2.57 0.63 -1.93
C ASN A 86 1.42 1.25 -2.75
N SER A 87 0.80 0.46 -3.64
CA SER A 87 -0.35 0.89 -4.45
C SER A 87 -1.69 0.85 -3.71
N GLN A 88 -1.80 0.06 -2.63
CA GLN A 88 -3.01 -0.04 -1.84
C GLN A 88 -3.30 1.29 -1.11
N PRO A 89 -4.41 1.98 -1.45
CA PRO A 89 -4.76 3.23 -0.79
C PRO A 89 -4.99 2.98 0.71
N THR A 90 -5.74 1.94 1.06
CA THR A 90 -6.12 1.63 2.43
C THR A 90 -5.01 1.02 3.30
N ALA A 91 -3.78 0.93 2.80
CA ALA A 91 -2.66 0.37 3.56
C ALA A 91 -2.42 1.20 4.83
N THR A 92 -2.24 0.52 5.96
CA THR A 92 -1.89 1.14 7.24
C THR A 92 -0.37 1.30 7.36
N GLN A 93 0.10 2.09 8.32
CA GLN A 93 1.53 2.18 8.60
C GLN A 93 2.13 0.83 9.00
N ASN A 94 1.35 -0.03 9.68
CA ASN A 94 1.79 -1.38 10.03
C ASN A 94 1.98 -2.25 8.79
N ASP A 95 1.06 -2.18 7.82
CA ASP A 95 1.18 -2.93 6.55
C ASP A 95 2.43 -2.47 5.78
N VAL A 96 2.66 -1.15 5.72
CA VAL A 96 3.82 -0.55 5.07
C VAL A 96 5.12 -0.98 5.75
N ASN A 97 5.17 -0.95 7.09
CA ASN A 97 6.34 -1.39 7.85
C ASN A 97 6.61 -2.88 7.61
N THR A 98 5.58 -3.72 7.70
CA THR A 98 5.68 -5.17 7.48
C THR A 98 6.20 -5.49 6.08
N ALA A 99 5.66 -4.83 5.05
CA ALA A 99 6.11 -5.00 3.67
C ALA A 99 7.56 -4.51 3.48
N THR A 100 7.94 -3.40 4.13
CA THR A 100 9.30 -2.86 4.08
C THR A 100 10.29 -3.85 4.72
N ASP A 101 9.94 -4.42 5.88
CA ASP A 101 10.78 -5.38 6.59
C ASP A 101 10.95 -6.68 5.81
N ALA A 102 9.85 -7.20 5.25
CA ALA A 102 9.89 -8.40 4.40
C ALA A 102 10.78 -8.19 3.16
N LEU A 103 10.66 -7.03 2.51
CA LEU A 103 11.46 -6.70 1.34
C LEU A 103 12.94 -6.53 1.69
N ASN A 104 13.25 -5.85 2.79
CA ASN A 104 14.61 -5.70 3.30
C ASN A 104 15.22 -7.06 3.71
N ALA A 105 14.44 -7.95 4.30
CA ALA A 105 14.88 -9.29 4.63
C ALA A 105 15.21 -10.11 3.37
N ALA A 106 14.38 -10.02 2.33
CA ALA A 106 14.65 -10.69 1.06
C ALA A 106 15.90 -10.13 0.35
N ILE A 107 16.11 -8.81 0.38
CA ILE A 107 17.32 -8.16 -0.13
C ILE A 107 18.57 -8.67 0.61
N LYS A 108 18.52 -8.75 1.95
CA LYS A 108 19.63 -9.26 2.77
C LYS A 108 19.85 -10.76 2.62
N GLY A 109 18.79 -11.50 2.29
CA GLY A 109 18.80 -12.95 2.07
C GLY A 109 19.24 -13.37 0.67
N LEU A 110 19.68 -12.44 -0.18
CA LEU A 110 20.23 -12.77 -1.49
C LEU A 110 21.50 -13.61 -1.35
N ILE A 111 21.54 -14.73 -2.07
CA ILE A 111 22.66 -15.66 -2.07
C ILE A 111 23.42 -15.44 -3.36
N LYS A 112 24.68 -15.02 -3.26
CA LYS A 112 25.53 -14.83 -4.44
C LYS A 112 25.75 -16.17 -5.15
N LEU A 113 25.77 -16.15 -6.47
CA LEU A 113 26.32 -17.24 -7.25
C LEU A 113 27.81 -17.31 -6.91
N ASP A 114 28.20 -18.27 -6.07
CA ASP A 114 29.62 -18.53 -5.84
C ASP A 114 30.23 -18.96 -7.18
N THR A 115 31.15 -18.14 -7.70
CA THR A 115 31.99 -18.50 -8.85
C THR A 115 33.24 -19.24 -8.40
N ASP A 116 33.32 -19.70 -7.15
CA ASP A 116 34.49 -20.39 -6.62
C ASP A 116 34.45 -21.88 -7.01
N THR A 117 34.61 -22.15 -8.31
CA THR A 117 35.17 -23.44 -8.74
C THR A 117 36.67 -23.40 -8.48
N HIS A 118 37.08 -24.07 -7.40
CA HIS A 118 38.45 -24.52 -7.14
C HIS A 118 39.04 -25.31 -8.32
#